data_AF-A0A0F4R155-F1
#
_entry.id   AF-A0A0F4R155-F1
#
_cell.length_a   1.000
_cell.length_b   1.000
_cell.length_c   1.000
_cell.angle_alpha   90.00
_cell.angle_beta   90.00
_cell.angle_gamma   90.00
#
_symmetry.space_group_name_H-M   'P 1'
#
loop_
_entity.id
_entity.type
_entity.pdbx_description
1 polymer ?
#
loop_
_entity_poly.entity_id
_entity_poly.type
_entity_poly.pdbx_seq_one_letter_code
_entity_poly.pdbx_strand_id
1 'polypeptide(L)'
;MSYIRNGVNLENCPNNFHFCFFISSLAKADNFPESYFEEELKNINQTVTIDLKDIEPGETLEVKALGRNVLIYRRTAKDLRYLSNHYGDAVVDPLNKNWVKAIDYRPSTLDSVWKKVLSDTQEQYELKHDRSLLKDYIIVLGHSPFSSCAIYVTPKPTHKHAVFYDICKRTEYDSSGRVLKNTGYSELDIFNLHIPPYKVIDSTKIELGLKTPSKHDQTGQINKIDYFGLTPQEKLWLAAQNNDFDTIKKSIQQGANPNKIEYRGNALDYAITGSSYEVVTYLLAKGAKQTAVTKDMIEIVRRDEIYQLLEVPKKQ
;
A
#
# COMPACT_ATOMS: atom_id res chain seq x y z
N MET A 1 22.52 -1.73 -34.19
CA MET A 1 22.22 -3.09 -33.71
C MET A 1 23.45 -3.58 -32.98
N SER A 2 23.38 -3.68 -31.64
CA SER A 2 24.23 -4.47 -30.73
C SER A 2 24.39 -3.73 -29.40
N TYR A 3 23.79 -4.26 -28.34
CA TYR A 3 24.29 -4.07 -26.98
C TYR A 3 24.50 -5.45 -26.34
N ILE A 4 25.62 -5.52 -25.65
CA ILE A 4 26.37 -6.69 -25.22
C ILE A 4 25.62 -7.39 -24.07
N ARG A 5 25.35 -8.69 -24.23
CA ARG A 5 24.96 -9.60 -23.14
C ARG A 5 26.24 -10.13 -22.48
N ASN A 6 26.45 -9.81 -21.21
CA ASN A 6 27.48 -10.46 -20.40
C ASN A 6 27.02 -11.88 -20.07
N GLY A 7 27.77 -12.85 -20.59
CA GLY A 7 27.63 -14.27 -20.28
C GLY A 7 28.16 -14.60 -18.89
N VAL A 8 27.49 -15.53 -18.22
CA VAL A 8 28.06 -16.29 -17.11
C VAL A 8 28.59 -17.58 -17.70
N ASN A 9 29.88 -17.82 -17.48
CA ASN A 9 30.65 -18.93 -18.00
C ASN A 9 30.28 -20.22 -17.25
N LEU A 10 29.78 -21.24 -17.96
CA LEU A 10 29.50 -22.57 -17.44
C LEU A 10 30.62 -23.50 -17.93
N GLU A 11 31.69 -23.69 -17.17
CA GLU A 11 32.64 -24.77 -17.43
C GLU A 11 33.53 -25.02 -16.19
N ASN A 12 33.23 -26.09 -15.45
CA ASN A 12 34.17 -27.07 -14.86
C ASN A 12 33.55 -27.79 -13.65
N CYS A 13 33.01 -29.00 -13.88
CA CYS A 13 32.83 -30.02 -12.85
C CYS A 13 33.56 -31.29 -13.31
N PRO A 14 34.56 -31.81 -12.56
CA PRO A 14 35.14 -33.11 -12.87
C PRO A 14 34.23 -34.25 -12.38
N ASN A 15 34.08 -35.27 -13.23
CA ASN A 15 33.40 -36.52 -12.92
C ASN A 15 34.15 -37.31 -11.83
N ASN A 16 33.55 -37.43 -10.64
CA ASN A 16 33.37 -38.70 -9.91
C ASN A 16 33.11 -38.45 -8.41
N PHE A 17 32.25 -39.29 -7.84
CA PHE A 17 31.86 -39.43 -6.44
C PHE A 17 30.81 -38.44 -5.89
N HIS A 18 29.74 -39.07 -5.38
CA HIS A 18 28.63 -38.52 -4.61
C HIS A 18 29.04 -37.41 -3.63
N PHE A 19 28.62 -36.17 -3.91
CA PHE A 19 27.93 -35.27 -2.98
C PHE A 19 27.71 -33.92 -3.71
N CYS A 20 26.64 -33.81 -4.49
CA CYS A 20 26.10 -32.47 -4.74
C CYS A 20 25.52 -32.01 -3.41
N PHE A 21 26.25 -31.16 -2.69
CA PHE A 21 25.68 -30.33 -1.65
C PHE A 21 24.53 -29.56 -2.29
N PHE A 22 23.31 -30.03 -2.08
CA PHE A 22 22.16 -29.14 -2.07
C PHE A 22 22.51 -28.10 -1.02
N ILE A 23 22.89 -26.89 -1.46
CA ILE A 23 22.73 -25.73 -0.62
C ILE A 23 21.22 -25.63 -0.46
N SER A 24 20.69 -26.32 0.54
CA SER A 24 19.46 -25.92 1.18
C SER A 24 19.69 -24.48 1.56
N SER A 25 19.16 -23.55 0.76
CA SER A 25 18.89 -22.21 1.26
C SER A 25 17.91 -22.45 2.41
N LEU A 26 18.46 -22.67 3.60
CA LEU A 26 17.76 -22.40 4.84
C LEU A 26 17.22 -21.01 4.63
N ALA A 27 15.92 -20.92 4.36
CA ALA A 27 15.20 -19.67 4.33
C ALA A 27 15.55 -19.03 5.67
N LYS A 28 16.47 -18.06 5.64
CA LYS A 28 16.65 -17.19 6.78
C LYS A 28 15.25 -16.66 7.03
N ALA A 29 14.74 -16.84 8.25
CA ALA A 29 13.59 -16.09 8.70
C ALA A 29 13.83 -14.66 8.22
N ASP A 30 12.90 -14.14 7.44
CA ASP A 30 12.98 -12.91 6.65
C ASP A 30 13.14 -11.65 7.52
N ASN A 31 13.44 -11.83 8.82
CA ASN A 31 13.44 -10.84 9.89
C ASN A 31 12.22 -9.93 9.76
N PHE A 32 11.08 -10.52 9.40
CA PHE A 32 9.85 -9.80 9.14
C PHE A 32 9.13 -9.54 10.48
N PRO A 33 8.62 -8.32 10.70
CA PRO A 33 8.56 -7.19 9.77
C PRO A 33 9.74 -6.21 9.84
N GLU A 34 10.73 -6.43 10.72
CA GLU A 34 11.83 -5.50 10.98
C GLU A 34 12.63 -5.13 9.73
N SER A 35 12.99 -6.10 8.89
CA SER A 35 13.73 -5.85 7.64
C SER A 35 12.97 -4.94 6.67
N TYR A 36 11.65 -5.16 6.54
CA TYR A 36 10.78 -4.32 5.74
C TYR A 36 10.69 -2.90 6.32
N PHE A 37 10.60 -2.78 7.66
CA PHE A 37 10.57 -1.48 8.32
C PHE A 37 11.86 -0.69 8.10
N GLU A 38 13.02 -1.34 8.22
CA GLU A 38 14.32 -0.72 7.95
C GLU A 38 14.42 -0.23 6.51
N GLU A 39 13.96 -1.02 5.53
CA GLU A 39 13.96 -0.64 4.12
C GLU A 39 13.02 0.54 3.83
N GLU A 40 11.77 0.49 4.32
CA GLU A 40 10.80 1.58 4.16
C GLU A 40 11.30 2.88 4.81
N LEU A 41 11.83 2.82 6.03
CA LEU A 41 12.39 3.99 6.70
C LEU A 41 13.56 4.58 5.91
N LYS A 42 14.45 3.73 5.38
CA LYS A 42 15.55 4.17 4.51
C LYS A 42 15.00 4.88 3.26
N ASN A 43 13.96 4.35 2.63
CA ASN A 43 13.34 4.95 1.44
C ASN A 43 12.66 6.29 1.74
N ILE A 44 11.97 6.43 2.88
CA ILE A 44 11.24 7.64 3.25
C ILE A 44 12.18 8.77 3.71
N ASN A 45 13.33 8.41 4.29
CA ASN A 45 14.37 9.35 4.72
C ASN A 45 15.24 9.88 3.56
N GLN A 46 14.97 9.44 2.34
CA GLN A 46 15.53 10.03 1.13
C GLN A 46 14.58 11.10 0.59
N THR A 47 15.11 11.98 -0.25
CA THR A 47 14.29 12.94 -0.99
C THR A 47 14.45 12.76 -2.49
N VAL A 48 13.34 12.93 -3.21
CA VAL A 48 13.28 12.92 -4.67
C VAL A 48 12.76 14.27 -5.14
N THR A 49 13.53 14.94 -6.00
CA THR A 49 13.09 16.19 -6.62
C THR A 49 12.21 15.87 -7.83
N ILE A 50 11.03 16.48 -7.89
CA ILE A 50 10.07 16.32 -8.99
C ILE A 50 9.81 17.67 -9.64
N ASP A 51 9.98 17.72 -10.96
CA ASP A 51 9.59 18.84 -11.80
C ASP A 51 8.11 18.69 -12.16
N LEU A 52 7.34 19.76 -11.93
CA LEU A 52 5.89 19.79 -12.15
C LEU A 52 5.52 20.43 -13.51
N LYS A 53 6.48 21.05 -14.20
CA LYS A 53 6.20 21.87 -15.39
C LYS A 53 5.56 21.09 -16.54
N ASP A 54 5.88 19.80 -16.64
CA ASP A 54 5.51 18.93 -17.76
C ASP A 54 4.15 18.23 -17.52
N ILE A 55 3.52 18.43 -16.35
CA ILE A 55 2.20 17.87 -16.03
C ILE A 55 1.15 18.86 -16.54
N GLU A 56 0.30 18.48 -17.48
CA GLU A 56 -0.76 19.36 -17.98
C GLU A 56 -1.99 19.39 -17.05
N PRO A 57 -2.83 20.45 -17.05
CA PRO A 57 -4.05 20.47 -16.24
C PRO A 57 -4.99 19.30 -16.57
N GLY A 58 -5.32 18.50 -15.55
CA GLY A 58 -6.11 17.27 -15.68
C GLY A 58 -5.25 16.00 -15.83
N GLU A 59 -3.93 16.14 -15.93
CA GLU A 59 -3.00 15.03 -15.98
C GLU A 59 -2.53 14.62 -14.57
N THR A 60 -2.21 13.33 -14.43
CA THR A 60 -1.60 12.76 -13.24
C THR A 60 -0.25 12.18 -13.60
N LEU A 61 0.80 12.61 -12.92
CA LEU A 61 2.08 11.96 -12.91
C LEU A 61 2.12 10.91 -11.79
N GLU A 62 2.41 9.66 -12.16
CA GLU A 62 2.66 8.59 -11.19
C GLU A 62 4.16 8.47 -10.92
N VAL A 63 4.54 8.55 -9.65
CA VAL A 63 5.93 8.49 -9.22
C VAL A 63 6.11 7.33 -8.25
N LYS A 64 6.99 6.40 -8.59
CA LYS A 64 7.49 5.39 -7.64
C LYS A 64 8.55 6.03 -6.74
N ALA A 65 8.17 6.43 -5.53
CA ALA A 65 9.05 7.09 -4.57
C ALA A 65 8.70 6.69 -3.14
N LEU A 66 9.69 6.77 -2.25
CA LEU A 66 9.51 6.46 -0.82
C LEU A 66 8.99 5.03 -0.55
N GLY A 67 9.31 4.08 -1.45
CA GLY A 67 8.78 2.72 -1.38
C GLY A 67 7.34 2.54 -1.87
N ARG A 68 6.60 3.62 -2.18
CA ARG A 68 5.19 3.59 -2.59
C ARG A 68 4.95 4.22 -3.96
N ASN A 69 3.74 4.04 -4.49
CA ASN A 69 3.26 4.88 -5.58
C ASN A 69 2.74 6.21 -5.02
N VAL A 70 3.08 7.31 -5.69
CA VAL A 70 2.61 8.67 -5.38
C VAL A 70 1.98 9.25 -6.62
N LEU A 71 0.76 9.76 -6.47
CA LEU A 71 0.01 10.40 -7.54
C LEU A 71 0.11 11.92 -7.40
N ILE A 72 0.59 12.58 -8.44
CA ILE A 72 0.68 14.04 -8.52
C ILE A 72 -0.28 14.49 -9.62
N TYR A 73 -1.43 15.03 -9.23
CA TYR A 73 -2.45 15.49 -10.16
C TYR A 73 -2.44 17.01 -10.26
N ARG A 74 -2.34 17.54 -11.49
CA ARG A 74 -2.49 18.97 -11.75
C ARG A 74 -3.97 19.30 -11.96
N ARG A 75 -4.51 20.13 -11.09
CA ARG A 75 -5.93 20.50 -11.10
C ARG A 75 -6.30 21.29 -12.34
N THR A 76 -7.49 21.01 -12.85
CA THR A 76 -8.10 21.82 -13.91
C THR A 76 -8.74 23.09 -13.34
N ALA A 77 -9.06 24.04 -14.21
CA ALA A 77 -9.86 25.21 -13.81
C ALA A 77 -11.25 24.82 -13.25
N LYS A 78 -11.81 23.68 -13.68
CA LYS A 78 -13.09 23.15 -13.15
C LYS A 78 -12.92 22.69 -11.70
N ASP A 79 -11.82 22.01 -11.41
CA ASP A 79 -11.49 21.54 -10.05
C ASP A 79 -11.31 22.73 -9.10
N LEU A 80 -10.53 23.73 -9.50
CA LEU A 80 -10.28 24.91 -8.69
C LEU A 80 -11.57 25.69 -8.36
N ARG A 81 -12.49 25.82 -9.34
CA ARG A 81 -13.81 26.42 -9.11
C ARG A 81 -14.70 25.58 -8.19
N TYR A 82 -14.66 24.26 -8.32
CA TYR A 82 -15.39 23.36 -7.44
C TYR A 82 -14.91 23.51 -5.98
N LEU A 83 -13.59 23.49 -5.77
CA LEU A 83 -12.99 23.63 -4.44
C LEU A 83 -13.26 25.01 -3.81
N SER A 84 -13.40 26.08 -4.61
CA SER A 84 -13.71 27.42 -4.09
C SER A 84 -15.18 27.64 -3.78
N ASN A 85 -16.11 27.05 -4.55
CA ASN A 85 -17.52 27.45 -4.54
C ASN A 85 -18.45 26.45 -3.83
N HIS A 86 -18.07 25.18 -3.72
CA HIS A 86 -18.93 24.11 -3.18
C HIS A 86 -18.25 23.42 -2.02
N TYR A 87 -18.19 24.13 -0.90
CA TYR A 87 -17.42 23.70 0.25
C TYR A 87 -18.10 22.55 1.01
N GLY A 88 -17.61 21.33 0.80
CA GLY A 88 -17.94 20.17 1.62
C GLY A 88 -19.26 19.46 1.32
N ASP A 89 -20.09 20.00 0.43
CA ASP A 89 -21.42 19.44 0.14
C ASP A 89 -21.36 17.98 -0.35
N ALA A 90 -20.34 17.67 -1.16
CA ALA A 90 -20.20 16.39 -1.85
C ALA A 90 -19.22 15.41 -1.20
N VAL A 91 -18.56 15.78 -0.09
CA VAL A 91 -17.49 14.98 0.54
C VAL A 91 -17.81 14.64 1.99
N VAL A 92 -17.30 13.50 2.48
CA VAL A 92 -17.57 13.03 3.85
C VAL A 92 -16.77 13.80 4.90
N ASP A 93 -15.48 14.06 4.63
CA ASP A 93 -14.57 14.75 5.55
C ASP A 93 -13.94 16.01 4.92
N PRO A 94 -14.68 17.13 4.83
CA PRO A 94 -14.27 18.30 4.06
C PRO A 94 -13.05 19.05 4.61
N LEU A 95 -12.87 19.02 5.94
CA LEU A 95 -11.80 19.70 6.68
C LEU A 95 -10.64 18.77 7.06
N ASN A 96 -10.66 17.52 6.58
CA ASN A 96 -9.70 16.48 6.94
C ASN A 96 -9.66 16.17 8.45
N LYS A 97 -10.78 16.31 9.18
CA LYS A 97 -10.85 16.13 10.64
C LYS A 97 -10.68 14.67 11.08
N ASN A 98 -10.89 13.71 10.18
CA ASN A 98 -10.70 12.29 10.47
C ASN A 98 -9.25 11.82 10.23
N TRP A 99 -8.29 12.72 9.97
CA TRP A 99 -6.92 12.34 9.62
C TRP A 99 -6.26 11.43 10.68
N VAL A 100 -6.47 11.70 11.97
CA VAL A 100 -5.94 10.86 13.06
C VAL A 100 -6.51 9.44 12.98
N LYS A 101 -7.83 9.32 12.80
CA LYS A 101 -8.50 8.02 12.63
C LYS A 101 -8.03 7.29 11.39
N ALA A 102 -7.82 8.01 10.28
CA ALA A 102 -7.33 7.45 9.03
C ALA A 102 -5.93 6.85 9.20
N ILE A 103 -5.05 7.53 9.94
CA ILE A 103 -3.69 7.05 10.26
C ILE A 103 -3.71 5.87 11.24
N ASP A 104 -4.61 5.92 12.22
CA ASP A 104 -4.74 4.86 13.21
C ASP A 104 -5.40 3.60 12.62
N TYR A 105 -6.18 3.76 11.56
CA TYR A 105 -6.67 2.66 10.76
C TYR A 105 -5.50 2.03 10.01
N ARG A 106 -5.00 0.91 10.54
CA ARG A 106 -3.88 0.16 9.98
C ARG A 106 -4.43 -1.04 9.20
N PRO A 107 -4.54 -0.95 7.86
CA PRO A 107 -5.00 -2.07 7.07
C PRO A 107 -3.95 -3.17 6.90
N SER A 108 -2.75 -3.07 7.47
CA SER A 108 -1.77 -4.17 7.50
C SER A 108 -0.59 -3.90 8.44
N THR A 109 0.23 -4.93 8.71
CA THR A 109 1.56 -4.80 9.32
C THR A 109 2.46 -3.81 8.56
N LEU A 110 2.42 -3.85 7.22
CA LEU A 110 3.30 -3.06 6.35
C LEU A 110 2.97 -1.55 6.39
N ASP A 111 1.77 -1.18 6.83
CA ASP A 111 1.36 0.22 6.97
C ASP A 111 1.84 0.89 8.27
N SER A 112 2.44 0.12 9.18
CA SER A 112 2.88 0.62 10.49
C SER A 112 4.00 1.67 10.42
N VAL A 113 4.92 1.59 9.46
CA VAL A 113 5.94 2.62 9.23
C VAL A 113 5.29 3.94 8.81
N TRP A 114 4.35 3.86 7.87
CA TRP A 114 3.65 5.03 7.35
C TRP A 114 2.72 5.66 8.36
N LYS A 115 2.14 4.88 9.28
CA LYS A 115 1.40 5.44 10.42
C LYS A 115 2.20 6.53 11.11
N LYS A 116 3.47 6.25 11.45
CA LYS A 116 4.34 7.19 12.17
C LYS A 116 4.71 8.41 11.32
N VAL A 117 5.11 8.19 10.07
CA VAL A 117 5.44 9.26 9.12
C VAL A 117 4.25 10.19 8.92
N LEU A 118 3.06 9.64 8.74
CA LEU A 118 1.83 10.41 8.57
C LEU A 118 1.43 11.12 9.86
N SER A 119 1.65 10.54 11.05
CA SER A 119 1.37 11.21 12.33
C SER A 119 2.14 12.51 12.48
N ASP A 120 3.36 12.57 11.96
CA ASP A 120 4.22 13.77 12.07
C ASP A 120 3.92 14.82 10.97
N THR A 121 3.16 14.46 9.94
CA THR A 121 3.08 15.27 8.71
C THR A 121 1.66 15.61 8.25
N GLN A 122 0.63 14.87 8.68
CA GLN A 122 -0.73 15.07 8.18
C GLN A 122 -1.45 16.29 8.76
N GLU A 123 -1.14 16.70 9.99
CA GLU A 123 -1.82 17.80 10.69
C GLU A 123 -1.82 19.10 9.88
N GLN A 124 -0.76 19.38 9.12
CA GLN A 124 -0.63 20.60 8.32
C GLN A 124 -1.72 20.75 7.23
N TYR A 125 -2.41 19.67 6.87
CA TYR A 125 -3.50 19.68 5.90
C TYR A 125 -4.88 19.75 6.54
N GLU A 126 -4.97 19.69 7.86
CA GLU A 126 -6.20 19.94 8.59
C GLU A 126 -6.67 21.38 8.34
N LEU A 127 -7.98 21.56 8.18
CA LEU A 127 -8.61 22.85 7.88
C LEU A 127 -8.20 23.49 6.54
N LYS A 128 -7.32 22.86 5.74
CA LYS A 128 -7.02 23.28 4.37
C LYS A 128 -8.02 22.67 3.39
N HIS A 129 -8.81 23.51 2.73
CA HIS A 129 -9.85 23.07 1.79
C HIS A 129 -9.30 22.28 0.60
N ASP A 130 -8.12 22.67 0.09
CA ASP A 130 -7.44 22.06 -1.04
C ASP A 130 -6.43 20.98 -0.63
N ARG A 131 -6.25 20.76 0.69
CA ARG A 131 -5.32 19.78 1.27
C ARG A 131 -3.97 19.77 0.54
N SER A 132 -3.43 20.95 0.23
CA SER A 132 -2.19 21.08 -0.53
C SER A 132 -1.35 22.28 -0.08
N LEU A 133 -0.05 22.22 -0.39
CA LEU A 133 0.89 23.34 -0.29
C LEU A 133 0.97 24.13 -1.60
N LEU A 134 0.52 23.55 -2.72
CA LEU A 134 0.39 24.21 -4.02
C LEU A 134 -1.05 24.09 -4.50
N LYS A 135 -1.74 25.21 -4.63
CA LYS A 135 -3.18 25.23 -4.99
C LYS A 135 -3.48 24.49 -6.29
N ASP A 136 -2.56 24.49 -7.25
CA ASP A 136 -2.78 23.86 -8.56
C ASP A 136 -2.50 22.35 -8.57
N TYR A 137 -1.95 21.79 -7.49
CA TYR A 137 -1.55 20.38 -7.43
C TYR A 137 -2.11 19.70 -6.19
N ILE A 138 -2.45 18.42 -6.34
CA ILE A 138 -2.63 17.52 -5.20
C ILE A 138 -1.61 16.39 -5.31
N ILE A 139 -1.02 16.05 -4.19
CA ILE A 139 -0.06 14.95 -4.08
C ILE A 139 -0.62 13.98 -3.05
N VAL A 140 -0.93 12.76 -3.46
CA VAL A 140 -1.51 11.73 -2.58
C VAL A 140 -0.73 10.42 -2.71
N LEU A 141 -0.75 9.64 -1.64
CA LEU A 141 -0.31 8.25 -1.71
C LEU A 141 -1.25 7.49 -2.65
N GLY A 142 -0.68 6.73 -3.57
CA GLY A 142 -1.40 5.87 -4.51
C GLY A 142 -1.98 4.61 -3.86
N HIS A 143 -2.24 4.63 -2.54
CA HIS A 143 -2.79 3.51 -1.79
C HIS A 143 -3.96 3.98 -0.91
N SER A 144 -4.98 3.14 -0.84
CA SER A 144 -6.16 3.38 -0.05
C SER A 144 -5.86 3.40 1.45
N PRO A 145 -6.40 4.38 2.19
CA PRO A 145 -6.33 4.37 3.65
C PRO A 145 -7.13 3.21 4.27
N PHE A 146 -8.00 2.53 3.51
CA PHE A 146 -8.84 1.43 4.02
C PHE A 146 -8.32 0.04 3.72
N SER A 147 -7.64 -0.11 2.60
CA SER A 147 -7.44 -1.42 1.99
C SER A 147 -6.03 -1.63 1.49
N SER A 148 -5.13 -0.65 1.63
CA SER A 148 -3.79 -0.68 1.02
C SER A 148 -3.81 -0.87 -0.50
N CYS A 149 -4.99 -0.93 -1.14
CA CYS A 149 -5.16 -1.12 -2.57
C CYS A 149 -4.73 0.11 -3.35
N ALA A 150 -4.27 -0.11 -4.58
CA ALA A 150 -3.87 0.98 -5.45
C ALA A 150 -5.04 1.94 -5.72
N ILE A 151 -4.72 3.23 -5.68
CA ILE A 151 -5.59 4.31 -6.10
C ILE A 151 -5.24 4.66 -7.54
N TYR A 152 -6.26 4.86 -8.37
CA TYR A 152 -6.10 5.24 -9.77
C TYR A 152 -6.84 6.53 -10.06
N VAL A 153 -6.49 7.19 -11.15
CA VAL A 153 -7.32 8.23 -11.74
C VAL A 153 -8.54 7.57 -12.37
N THR A 154 -9.75 8.07 -12.11
CA THR A 154 -10.98 7.45 -12.65
C THR A 154 -11.20 7.85 -14.12
N PRO A 155 -11.17 6.91 -15.08
CA PRO A 155 -11.49 7.23 -16.46
C PRO A 155 -13.00 7.36 -16.69
N LYS A 156 -13.83 6.84 -15.77
CA LYS A 156 -15.29 6.82 -15.86
C LYS A 156 -15.90 7.13 -14.49
N PRO A 157 -15.84 8.41 -14.05
CA PRO A 157 -16.37 8.80 -12.76
C PRO A 157 -17.88 8.60 -12.68
N THR A 158 -18.36 7.99 -11.59
CA THR A 158 -19.80 7.93 -11.27
C THR A 158 -20.26 9.23 -10.60
N HIS A 159 -19.39 9.88 -9.83
CA HIS A 159 -19.62 11.20 -9.27
C HIS A 159 -18.95 12.30 -10.09
N LYS A 160 -19.68 13.39 -10.38
CA LYS A 160 -19.24 14.50 -11.28
C LYS A 160 -17.94 15.24 -10.90
N HIS A 161 -17.46 15.03 -9.67
CA HIS A 161 -16.25 15.63 -9.10
C HIS A 161 -15.15 14.61 -8.79
N ALA A 162 -15.35 13.33 -9.13
CA ALA A 162 -14.37 12.30 -8.88
C ALA A 162 -13.15 12.45 -9.79
N VAL A 163 -11.96 12.33 -9.17
CA VAL A 163 -10.65 12.29 -9.81
C VAL A 163 -9.96 10.98 -9.49
N PHE A 164 -9.97 10.55 -8.23
CA PHE A 164 -9.35 9.29 -7.82
C PHE A 164 -10.38 8.22 -7.51
N TYR A 165 -9.96 6.97 -7.62
CA TYR A 165 -10.78 5.79 -7.39
C TYR A 165 -10.00 4.70 -6.67
N ASP A 166 -10.55 4.25 -5.54
CA ASP A 166 -10.15 3.01 -4.86
C ASP A 166 -10.89 1.85 -5.51
N ILE A 167 -10.17 1.02 -6.25
CA ILE A 167 -10.74 -0.14 -6.95
C ILE A 167 -11.33 -1.18 -6.00
N CYS A 168 -10.74 -1.32 -4.81
CA CYS A 168 -11.19 -2.31 -3.85
C CYS A 168 -12.46 -1.82 -3.17
N LYS A 169 -12.50 -0.57 -2.68
CA LYS A 169 -13.70 -0.05 -1.99
C LYS A 169 -14.76 0.46 -2.95
N ARG A 170 -14.42 0.64 -4.23
CA ARG A 170 -15.24 1.37 -5.21
C ARG A 170 -15.55 2.79 -4.73
N THR A 171 -14.63 3.35 -3.95
CA THR A 171 -14.74 4.69 -3.36
C THR A 171 -14.12 5.69 -4.30
N GLU A 172 -14.80 6.81 -4.50
CA GLU A 172 -14.30 7.90 -5.32
C GLU A 172 -13.84 9.06 -4.44
N TYR A 173 -12.81 9.75 -4.90
CA TYR A 173 -12.26 10.91 -4.23
C TYR A 173 -12.19 12.09 -5.18
N ASP A 174 -12.36 13.30 -4.65
CA ASP A 174 -12.28 14.53 -5.43
C ASP A 174 -10.85 14.96 -5.74
N SER A 175 -10.71 16.12 -6.40
CA SER A 175 -9.42 16.76 -6.73
C SER A 175 -8.61 17.27 -5.52
N SER A 176 -9.07 17.04 -4.30
CA SER A 176 -8.38 17.29 -3.02
C SER A 176 -8.10 15.97 -2.27
N GLY A 177 -8.33 14.82 -2.94
CA GLY A 177 -8.21 13.50 -2.36
C GLY A 177 -9.23 13.24 -1.25
N ARG A 178 -10.35 13.97 -1.23
CA ARG A 178 -11.38 13.81 -0.20
C ARG A 178 -12.42 12.81 -0.64
N VAL A 179 -12.84 11.94 0.27
CA VAL A 179 -13.81 10.90 -0.04
C VAL A 179 -15.18 11.50 -0.36
N LEU A 180 -15.76 11.09 -1.48
CA LEU A 180 -17.06 11.57 -1.96
C LEU A 180 -18.22 10.81 -1.32
N LYS A 181 -19.29 11.54 -0.96
CA LYS A 181 -20.51 10.97 -0.39
C LYS A 181 -21.22 10.04 -1.39
N ASN A 182 -21.90 9.03 -0.86
CA ASN A 182 -22.67 8.05 -1.65
C ASN A 182 -21.81 7.32 -2.71
N THR A 183 -20.52 7.23 -2.46
CA THR A 183 -19.56 6.41 -3.22
C THR A 183 -18.99 5.36 -2.28
N GLY A 184 -18.47 4.26 -2.81
CA GLY A 184 -17.87 3.20 -2.01
C GLY A 184 -18.77 2.01 -1.70
N TYR A 185 -18.22 1.10 -0.91
CA TYR A 185 -18.83 -0.17 -0.52
C TYR A 185 -19.52 -0.06 0.84
N SER A 186 -19.08 0.86 1.70
CA SER A 186 -19.59 1.01 3.06
C SER A 186 -19.71 2.47 3.47
N GLU A 187 -20.72 2.78 4.29
CA GLU A 187 -20.86 4.08 4.96
C GLU A 187 -19.67 4.40 5.90
N LEU A 188 -18.82 3.42 6.20
CA LEU A 188 -17.60 3.58 6.98
C LEU A 188 -16.41 4.08 6.17
N ASP A 189 -16.55 4.23 4.85
CA ASP A 189 -15.49 4.76 3.98
C ASP A 189 -15.42 6.30 4.13
N ILE A 190 -14.90 6.77 5.27
CA ILE A 190 -14.91 8.19 5.71
C ILE A 190 -13.53 8.91 5.68
N PHE A 191 -12.49 8.27 5.14
CA PHE A 191 -11.11 8.75 5.19
C PHE A 191 -10.69 9.33 3.86
N ASN A 192 -10.11 10.54 3.90
CA ASN A 192 -9.46 11.13 2.76
C ASN A 192 -8.14 10.41 2.46
N LEU A 193 -7.66 10.49 1.22
CA LEU A 193 -6.36 9.95 0.82
C LEU A 193 -5.23 10.62 1.61
N HIS A 194 -4.25 9.83 2.03
CA HIS A 194 -3.06 10.34 2.70
C HIS A 194 -2.17 11.13 1.74
N ILE A 195 -1.49 12.13 2.29
CA ILE A 195 -0.55 12.97 1.55
C ILE A 195 0.87 12.60 1.99
N PRO A 196 1.76 12.17 1.09
CA PRO A 196 3.14 11.88 1.47
C PRO A 196 3.84 13.14 1.98
N PRO A 197 4.94 13.01 2.75
CA PRO A 197 5.76 14.16 3.10
C PRO A 197 6.35 14.78 1.83
N TYR A 198 6.16 16.09 1.64
CA TYR A 198 6.86 16.84 0.60
C TYR A 198 7.05 18.30 1.01
N LYS A 199 7.94 18.98 0.30
CA LYS A 199 8.18 20.41 0.41
C LYS A 199 8.09 21.08 -0.95
N VAL A 200 7.64 22.31 -0.95
CA VAL A 200 7.65 23.16 -2.14
C VAL A 200 9.00 23.84 -2.24
N ILE A 201 9.69 23.65 -3.37
CA ILE A 201 10.91 24.40 -3.71
C ILE A 201 10.49 25.72 -4.37
N ASP A 202 9.63 25.63 -5.38
CA ASP A 202 9.02 26.76 -6.08
C ASP A 202 7.69 26.30 -6.74
N SER A 203 7.02 27.18 -7.50
CA SER A 203 5.74 26.88 -8.14
C SER A 203 5.78 25.76 -9.19
N THR A 204 6.97 25.34 -9.61
CA THR A 204 7.20 24.31 -10.63
C THR A 204 7.94 23.10 -10.09
N LYS A 205 8.28 23.06 -8.80
CA LYS A 205 9.16 22.01 -8.28
C LYS A 205 8.87 21.69 -6.82
N ILE A 206 8.86 20.40 -6.53
CA ILE A 206 8.73 19.87 -5.17
C ILE A 206 9.87 18.91 -4.83
N GLU A 207 10.09 18.74 -3.53
CA GLU A 207 10.93 17.70 -2.96
C GLU A 207 10.03 16.73 -2.19
N LEU A 208 9.94 15.48 -2.64
CA LEU A 208 9.13 14.41 -2.03
C LEU A 208 10.00 13.58 -1.06
N GLY A 209 9.54 13.36 0.16
CA GLY A 209 10.25 12.62 1.22
C GLY A 209 10.59 13.46 2.46
N LEU A 210 11.32 12.85 3.40
CA LEU A 210 11.80 13.49 4.62
C LEU A 210 13.33 13.65 4.57
N LYS A 211 13.83 14.89 4.65
CA LYS A 211 15.29 15.15 4.76
C LYS A 211 15.86 14.75 6.13
N THR A 212 15.03 14.73 7.16
CA THR A 212 15.41 14.36 8.53
C THR A 212 14.56 13.17 8.95
N PRO A 213 15.16 12.08 9.46
CA PRO A 213 14.40 10.95 9.97
C PRO A 213 13.35 11.40 10.98
N SER A 214 12.16 10.80 10.93
CA SER A 214 11.17 10.96 12.00
C SER A 214 11.86 10.67 13.34
N LYS A 215 11.67 11.54 14.34
CA LYS A 215 12.32 11.46 15.67
C LYS A 215 11.93 10.20 16.47
N HIS A 216 11.14 9.31 15.88
CA HIS A 216 10.54 8.18 16.56
C HIS A 216 11.27 6.90 16.13
N ASP A 217 12.44 6.72 16.74
CA ASP A 217 13.36 5.59 16.58
C ASP A 217 12.87 4.30 17.26
N GLN A 218 11.59 3.97 17.19
CA GLN A 218 11.11 2.69 17.71
C GLN A 218 10.12 2.07 16.74
N THR A 219 10.49 0.89 16.26
CA THR A 219 9.64 -0.22 15.82
C THR A 219 8.43 -0.32 16.76
N GLY A 220 7.40 0.50 16.51
CA GLY A 220 6.25 0.61 17.39
C GLY A 220 5.61 -0.76 17.48
N GLN A 221 5.58 -1.33 18.70
CA GLN A 221 4.88 -2.58 18.97
C GLN A 221 3.55 -2.55 18.21
N ILE A 222 3.36 -3.48 17.28
CA ILE A 222 2.08 -3.64 16.62
C ILE A 222 1.10 -3.97 17.73
N ASN A 223 0.25 -3.02 18.12
CA ASN A 223 -0.76 -3.28 19.15
C ASN A 223 -1.47 -4.59 18.80
N LYS A 224 -1.50 -5.51 19.76
CA LYS A 224 -2.14 -6.81 19.61
C LYS A 224 -3.58 -6.59 19.16
N ILE A 225 -3.96 -7.20 18.03
CA ILE A 225 -5.32 -7.14 17.52
C ILE A 225 -6.24 -7.81 18.54
N ASP A 226 -7.35 -7.15 18.88
CA ASP A 226 -8.41 -7.77 19.66
C ASP A 226 -9.28 -8.61 18.73
N TYR A 227 -9.21 -9.93 18.91
CA TYR A 227 -9.99 -10.90 18.16
C TYR A 227 -11.27 -11.32 18.89
N PHE A 228 -11.59 -10.72 20.03
CA PHE A 228 -12.78 -11.06 20.80
C PHE A 228 -14.06 -10.86 19.96
N GLY A 229 -15.00 -11.79 20.09
CA GLY A 229 -16.26 -11.78 19.34
C GLY A 229 -16.17 -12.19 17.86
N LEU A 230 -14.98 -12.33 17.28
CA LEU A 230 -14.82 -12.71 15.88
C LEU A 230 -14.92 -14.23 15.65
N THR A 231 -15.50 -14.61 14.52
CA THR A 231 -15.53 -15.98 14.02
C THR A 231 -14.12 -16.45 13.64
N PRO A 232 -13.87 -17.79 13.56
CA PRO A 232 -12.59 -18.31 13.07
C PRO A 232 -12.21 -17.77 11.68
N GLN A 233 -13.20 -17.55 10.81
CA GLN A 233 -12.96 -17.02 9.47
C GLN A 233 -12.51 -15.55 9.47
N GLU A 234 -13.18 -14.69 10.25
CA GLU A 234 -12.79 -13.27 10.37
C GLU A 234 -11.40 -13.14 10.98
N LYS A 235 -11.13 -13.96 12.01
CA LYS A 235 -9.79 -14.08 12.60
C LYS A 235 -8.75 -14.48 11.58
N LEU A 236 -9.06 -15.40 10.66
CA LEU A 236 -8.12 -15.84 9.64
C LEU A 236 -7.70 -14.69 8.71
N TRP A 237 -8.67 -13.90 8.21
CA TRP A 237 -8.35 -12.77 7.34
C TRP A 237 -7.55 -11.68 8.07
N LEU A 238 -7.97 -11.30 9.27
CA LEU A 238 -7.26 -10.27 10.06
C LEU A 238 -5.88 -10.73 10.51
N ALA A 239 -5.73 -11.97 10.96
CA ALA A 239 -4.45 -12.51 11.38
C ALA A 239 -3.48 -12.63 10.20
N ALA A 240 -3.97 -13.05 9.02
CA ALA A 240 -3.19 -13.06 7.79
C ALA A 240 -2.76 -11.65 7.36
N GLN A 241 -3.51 -10.61 7.69
CA GLN A 241 -3.11 -9.23 7.39
C GLN A 241 -2.11 -8.64 8.40
N ASN A 242 -1.99 -9.25 9.58
CA ASN A 242 -1.23 -8.73 10.72
C ASN A 242 -0.09 -9.65 11.19
N ASN A 243 0.32 -10.62 10.36
CA ASN A 243 1.38 -11.58 10.67
C ASN A 243 1.18 -12.39 11.96
N ASP A 244 -0.07 -12.59 12.39
CA ASP A 244 -0.37 -13.34 13.61
C ASP A 244 -0.48 -14.83 13.30
N PHE A 245 0.69 -15.47 13.21
CA PHE A 245 0.78 -16.84 12.73
C PHE A 245 0.07 -17.85 13.66
N ASP A 246 0.09 -17.62 14.96
CA ASP A 246 -0.59 -18.49 15.93
C ASP A 246 -2.11 -18.43 15.78
N THR A 247 -2.67 -17.24 15.57
CA THR A 247 -4.10 -17.08 15.31
C THR A 247 -4.48 -17.70 13.96
N ILE A 248 -3.67 -17.56 12.92
CA ILE A 248 -3.89 -18.22 11.61
C ILE A 248 -3.99 -19.75 11.78
N LYS A 249 -3.02 -20.36 12.49
CA LYS A 249 -3.02 -21.82 12.75
C LYS A 249 -4.28 -22.25 13.50
N LYS A 250 -4.64 -21.53 14.57
CA LYS A 250 -5.83 -21.82 15.39
C LYS A 250 -7.12 -21.67 14.59
N SER A 251 -7.26 -20.61 13.80
CA SER A 251 -8.44 -20.38 12.97
C SER A 251 -8.67 -21.49 11.95
N ILE A 252 -7.62 -21.94 11.26
CA ILE A 252 -7.72 -23.05 10.31
C ILE A 252 -8.06 -24.36 11.02
N GLN A 253 -7.48 -24.62 12.20
CA GLN A 253 -7.85 -25.78 13.03
C GLN A 253 -9.33 -25.75 13.47
N GLN A 254 -9.88 -24.56 13.69
CA GLN A 254 -11.28 -24.33 14.02
C GLN A 254 -12.22 -24.33 12.79
N GLY A 255 -11.72 -24.69 11.61
CA GLY A 255 -12.52 -24.86 10.39
C GLY A 255 -12.62 -23.62 9.49
N ALA A 256 -11.85 -22.57 9.74
CA ALA A 256 -11.75 -21.45 8.80
C ALA A 256 -11.21 -21.93 7.44
N ASN A 257 -11.85 -21.50 6.35
CA ASN A 257 -11.45 -21.89 5.00
C ASN A 257 -10.45 -20.87 4.43
N PRO A 258 -9.21 -21.28 4.11
CA PRO A 258 -8.20 -20.35 3.57
C PRO A 258 -8.55 -19.81 2.17
N ASN A 259 -9.48 -20.45 1.46
CA ASN A 259 -9.96 -20.01 0.14
C ASN A 259 -11.24 -19.17 0.21
N LYS A 260 -11.85 -18.97 1.39
CA LYS A 260 -13.02 -18.10 1.47
C LYS A 260 -12.58 -16.66 1.23
N ILE A 261 -13.23 -16.04 0.25
CA ILE A 261 -12.96 -14.68 -0.16
C ILE A 261 -13.75 -13.75 0.75
N GLU A 262 -13.07 -12.72 1.26
CA GLU A 262 -13.68 -11.54 1.87
C GLU A 262 -13.19 -10.33 1.11
N TYR A 263 -14.13 -9.47 0.70
CA TYR A 263 -13.85 -8.19 0.06
C TYR A 263 -12.90 -8.26 -1.15
N ARG A 264 -11.58 -8.26 -0.93
CA ARG A 264 -10.53 -8.20 -1.96
C ARG A 264 -9.80 -9.51 -2.20
N GLY A 265 -9.96 -10.52 -1.36
CA GLY A 265 -9.20 -11.76 -1.55
C GLY A 265 -9.45 -12.78 -0.47
N ASN A 266 -8.69 -13.88 -0.54
CA ASN A 266 -8.70 -14.89 0.51
C ASN A 266 -7.52 -14.67 1.47
N ALA A 267 -7.32 -15.58 2.43
CA ALA A 267 -6.27 -15.45 3.44
C ALA A 267 -4.87 -15.25 2.83
N LEU A 268 -4.57 -15.85 1.67
CA LEU A 268 -3.31 -15.68 0.96
C LEU A 268 -3.08 -14.23 0.52
N ASP A 269 -4.11 -13.61 -0.06
CA ASP A 269 -4.06 -12.22 -0.55
C ASP A 269 -3.83 -11.25 0.62
N TYR A 270 -4.49 -11.48 1.76
CA TYR A 270 -4.23 -10.72 2.98
C TYR A 270 -2.79 -10.88 3.49
N ALA A 271 -2.26 -12.12 3.47
CA ALA A 271 -0.89 -12.41 3.87
C ALA A 271 0.18 -11.76 2.98
N ILE A 272 -0.06 -11.68 1.67
CA ILE A 272 0.84 -10.98 0.75
C ILE A 272 0.99 -9.51 1.15
N THR A 273 -0.12 -8.87 1.53
CA THR A 273 -0.11 -7.44 1.90
C THR A 273 0.36 -7.15 3.33
N GLY A 274 0.61 -8.15 4.18
CA GLY A 274 0.73 -7.90 5.61
C GLY A 274 1.50 -8.91 6.46
N SER A 275 1.97 -10.02 5.89
CA SER A 275 2.61 -11.11 6.65
C SER A 275 3.90 -11.61 6.02
N SER A 276 4.68 -12.33 6.83
CA SER A 276 5.95 -12.94 6.46
C SER A 276 5.81 -13.98 5.34
N TYR A 277 6.93 -14.32 4.74
CA TYR A 277 7.06 -15.45 3.82
C TYR A 277 6.59 -16.77 4.45
N GLU A 278 6.84 -16.96 5.75
CA GLU A 278 6.44 -18.16 6.49
C GLU A 278 4.91 -18.30 6.56
N VAL A 279 4.18 -17.21 6.80
CA VAL A 279 2.72 -17.23 6.80
C VAL A 279 2.17 -17.54 5.40
N VAL A 280 2.74 -16.92 4.36
CA VAL A 280 2.31 -17.16 2.97
C VAL A 280 2.52 -18.62 2.58
N THR A 281 3.71 -19.18 2.84
CA THR A 281 4.01 -20.59 2.56
C THR A 281 3.11 -21.54 3.35
N TYR A 282 2.82 -21.24 4.61
CA TYR A 282 1.89 -22.03 5.41
C TYR A 282 0.48 -22.04 4.82
N LEU A 283 -0.06 -20.88 4.43
CA LEU A 283 -1.40 -20.78 3.84
C LEU A 283 -1.48 -21.57 2.53
N LEU A 284 -0.44 -21.49 1.68
CA LEU A 284 -0.33 -22.31 0.48
C LEU A 284 -0.30 -23.81 0.79
N ALA A 285 0.42 -24.22 1.84
CA ALA A 285 0.46 -25.61 2.32
C ALA A 285 -0.90 -26.08 2.90
N LYS A 286 -1.72 -25.15 3.39
CA LYS A 286 -3.13 -25.40 3.78
C LYS A 286 -4.12 -25.30 2.61
N GLY A 287 -3.62 -25.23 1.37
CA GLY A 287 -4.43 -25.28 0.17
C GLY A 287 -5.07 -23.94 -0.23
N ALA A 288 -4.57 -22.81 0.29
CA ALA A 288 -4.94 -21.50 -0.24
C ALA A 288 -4.56 -21.40 -1.73
N LYS A 289 -5.43 -20.80 -2.53
CA LYS A 289 -5.27 -20.64 -3.97
C LYS A 289 -5.13 -19.17 -4.33
N GLN A 290 -4.41 -18.90 -5.41
CA GLN A 290 -4.35 -17.57 -6.00
C GLN A 290 -5.76 -17.13 -6.45
N THR A 291 -6.07 -15.86 -6.27
CA THR A 291 -7.26 -15.19 -6.82
C THR A 291 -6.85 -14.34 -8.02
N ALA A 292 -7.83 -13.68 -8.66
CA ALA A 292 -7.56 -12.81 -9.79
C ALA A 292 -6.67 -11.60 -9.45
N VAL A 293 -6.59 -11.21 -8.17
CA VAL A 293 -5.83 -10.03 -7.72
C VAL A 293 -4.48 -10.37 -7.09
N THR A 294 -4.15 -11.66 -6.93
CA THR A 294 -2.93 -12.07 -6.21
C THR A 294 -1.66 -11.50 -6.84
N LYS A 295 -1.56 -11.51 -8.17
CA LYS A 295 -0.39 -10.97 -8.89
C LYS A 295 -0.28 -9.45 -8.69
N ASP A 296 -1.39 -8.74 -8.88
CA ASP A 296 -1.45 -7.30 -8.68
C ASP A 296 -1.01 -6.91 -7.26
N MET A 297 -1.47 -7.65 -6.24
CA MET A 297 -1.06 -7.39 -4.85
C MET A 297 0.45 -7.56 -4.65
N ILE A 298 1.04 -8.63 -5.19
CA ILE A 298 2.47 -8.88 -5.08
C ILE A 298 3.28 -7.76 -5.71
N GLU A 299 2.90 -7.31 -6.90
CA GLU A 299 3.57 -6.22 -7.61
C GLU A 299 3.42 -4.88 -6.87
N ILE A 300 2.23 -4.61 -6.31
CA ILE A 300 1.91 -3.40 -5.56
C ILE A 300 2.77 -3.30 -4.29
N VAL A 301 2.91 -4.40 -3.54
CA VAL A 301 3.71 -4.43 -2.30
C VAL A 301 5.16 -4.89 -2.51
N ARG A 302 5.58 -5.07 -3.76
CA ARG A 302 6.94 -5.46 -4.18
C ARG A 302 7.49 -6.71 -3.49
N ARG A 303 6.63 -7.72 -3.32
CA ARG A 303 6.97 -9.02 -2.72
C ARG A 303 7.49 -9.99 -3.77
N ASP A 304 8.57 -9.64 -4.47
CA ASP A 304 9.11 -10.41 -5.60
C ASP A 304 9.45 -11.87 -5.22
N GLU A 305 9.81 -12.11 -3.96
CA GLU A 305 10.05 -13.45 -3.44
C GLU A 305 8.77 -14.30 -3.40
N ILE A 306 7.61 -13.68 -3.19
CA ILE A 306 6.32 -14.37 -3.28
C ILE A 306 5.92 -14.62 -4.72
N TYR A 307 6.24 -13.70 -5.64
CA TYR A 307 6.04 -13.92 -7.07
C TYR A 307 6.76 -15.20 -7.51
N GLN A 308 8.05 -15.31 -7.18
CA GLN A 308 8.85 -16.49 -7.48
C GLN A 308 8.26 -17.77 -6.87
N LEU A 309 7.85 -17.72 -5.59
CA LEU A 309 7.21 -18.84 -4.90
C LEU A 309 5.96 -19.35 -5.63
N LEU A 310 5.16 -18.47 -6.21
CA LEU A 310 3.93 -18.82 -6.92
C LEU A 310 4.16 -19.32 -8.35
N GLU A 311 5.28 -18.99 -8.98
CA GLU A 311 5.63 -19.42 -10.34
C GLU A 311 6.35 -20.78 -10.40
N VAL A 312 6.92 -21.28 -9.29
CA VAL A 312 7.56 -22.60 -9.29
C VAL A 312 6.51 -23.69 -9.61
N PRO A 313 6.71 -24.50 -10.67
CA PRO A 313 5.81 -25.60 -10.98
C PRO A 313 5.74 -26.55 -9.79
N LYS A 314 4.54 -26.75 -9.23
CA LYS A 314 4.33 -27.79 -8.22
C LYS A 314 4.63 -29.13 -8.88
N LYS A 315 5.75 -29.77 -8.53
CA LYS A 315 6.01 -31.15 -8.93
C LYS A 315 4.84 -31.99 -8.45
N GLN A 316 4.11 -32.57 -9.41
CA GLN A 316 3.09 -33.59 -9.16
C GLN A 316 3.74 -34.84 -8.58
#